data_AF-A0A946CNG4-F1
#
_entry.id   AF-A0A946CNG4-F1
#
_cell.length_a   1.000
_cell.length_b   1.000
_cell.length_c   1.000
_cell.angle_alpha   90.00
_cell.angle_beta   90.00
_cell.angle_gamma   90.00
#
_symmetry.space_group_name_H-M   'P 1'
#
loop_
_entity.id
_entity.type
_entity.pdbx_description
1 polymer ?
#
loop_
_entity_poly.entity_id
_entity_poly.type
_entity_poly.pdbx_seq_one_letter_code
_entity_poly.pdbx_strand_id
1 'polypeptide(L)'
;MAMMDGMFRWLLTPPDGKQPETIKNADAFVPAHLAEAPALTILVCQFDGARGRDLSERIIGFLSRRSAVVVKQLNKTLRLSGRGTLVEKYLAAAETGRKWLAGTEADILLWGDIGDTEDANFNMRLLCAVADTVKQPGSIGIGDTIELPYEFPEELEELIFAATIAAVGPRKSTSQGKLREMLKESVGVLDAYVDTPPQGLPPTSQSSVMGSIGNIMASMWRLSDDGAFLDRSVNAYRAGLTAEFDSSRPMPWALAQNHLAAALQAQAKRDNSLEPLLGAADCYRGVAAALGSQHTNDWALAHINLGDVLAALSNHGDRIARLQEAAETYQRALLVFTRQTMPGPWSELMNQIGVTMMTIGENVAGTKALEQSAACFRQALEVRRRDVAPLLWAQTANNLGAVTFAIYRREANAVLLHEAAACFEGAAEVYSQHGRTRTADVARNNLDRVRETEGAV
;
A
#
# COMPACT_ATOMS: atom_id res chain seq x y z
N MET A 1 -3.06 7.21 6.02
CA MET A 1 -2.25 6.06 5.57
C MET A 1 -2.67 4.69 6.13
N ALA A 2 -3.38 4.58 7.26
CA ALA A 2 -3.91 3.29 7.78
C ALA A 2 -5.26 2.84 7.14
N MET A 3 -5.67 3.44 6.02
CA MET A 3 -7.08 3.51 5.60
C MET A 3 -7.45 2.52 4.48
N MET A 4 -6.47 1.99 3.72
CA MET A 4 -6.69 0.94 2.70
C MET A 4 -6.41 -0.50 3.19
N ASP A 5 -5.79 -0.67 4.36
CA ASP A 5 -5.41 -1.99 4.91
C ASP A 5 -6.61 -2.93 5.13
N GLY A 6 -7.79 -2.36 5.46
CA GLY A 6 -9.02 -3.11 5.68
C GLY A 6 -9.68 -3.62 4.39
N MET A 7 -9.39 -2.98 3.25
CA MET A 7 -10.08 -3.22 1.97
C MET A 7 -9.67 -4.56 1.33
N PHE A 8 -8.42 -5.02 1.53
CA PHE A 8 -7.92 -6.27 0.96
C PHE A 8 -8.18 -7.51 1.83
N ARG A 9 -8.49 -7.35 3.12
CA ARG A 9 -8.80 -8.49 4.01
C ARG A 9 -10.05 -9.26 3.60
N TRP A 10 -11.01 -8.57 3.00
CA TRP A 10 -12.27 -9.15 2.53
C TRP A 10 -12.12 -9.98 1.24
N LEU A 11 -11.09 -9.70 0.43
CA LEU A 11 -10.81 -10.39 -0.85
C LEU A 11 -9.88 -11.61 -0.73
N LEU A 12 -9.23 -11.81 0.42
CA LEU A 12 -8.11 -12.77 0.57
C LEU A 12 -8.35 -13.90 1.59
N THR A 13 -9.58 -14.06 2.10
CA THR A 13 -9.88 -15.12 3.09
C THR A 13 -10.89 -16.11 2.50
N PRO A 14 -10.46 -17.28 1.99
CA PRO A 14 -11.39 -18.35 1.65
C PRO A 14 -11.94 -18.96 2.95
N PRO A 15 -13.26 -19.19 3.06
CA PRO A 15 -13.78 -20.17 4.00
C PRO A 15 -13.49 -21.57 3.44
N ASP A 16 -12.98 -22.44 4.30
CA ASP A 16 -13.12 -23.91 4.27
C ASP A 16 -11.81 -24.72 4.25
N GLY A 17 -11.66 -25.50 5.34
CA GLY A 17 -10.55 -26.39 5.62
C GLY A 17 -10.64 -27.72 4.89
N LYS A 18 -9.84 -27.87 3.83
CA LYS A 18 -9.42 -29.19 3.32
C LYS A 18 -7.91 -29.21 3.11
N GLN A 19 -7.26 -30.21 3.68
CA GLN A 19 -5.81 -30.46 3.56
C GLN A 19 -5.45 -30.86 2.12
N PRO A 20 -4.37 -30.31 1.53
CA PRO A 20 -3.77 -30.85 0.31
C PRO A 20 -2.75 -31.96 0.61
N GLU A 21 -2.67 -32.89 -0.33
CA GLU A 21 -1.87 -34.12 -0.32
C GLU A 21 -0.35 -33.88 -0.24
N THR A 22 0.34 -34.80 0.44
CA THR A 22 1.78 -34.85 0.69
C THR A 22 2.63 -34.96 -0.58
N ILE A 23 3.65 -34.11 -0.71
CA ILE A 23 4.75 -34.24 -1.68
C ILE A 23 6.05 -34.51 -0.92
N LYS A 24 6.81 -35.50 -1.38
CA LYS A 24 8.02 -36.04 -0.72
C LYS A 24 9.16 -35.01 -0.67
N ASN A 25 9.69 -34.77 0.54
CA ASN A 25 10.98 -34.11 0.76
C ASN A 25 12.13 -35.05 0.34
N ALA A 26 13.16 -34.50 -0.29
CA ALA A 26 14.46 -35.15 -0.40
C ALA A 26 15.27 -34.76 0.85
N ASP A 27 15.46 -35.71 1.76
CA ASP A 27 16.17 -35.50 3.01
C ASP A 27 17.67 -35.26 2.76
N ALA A 28 18.13 -34.05 3.07
CA ALA A 28 19.53 -33.79 3.38
C ALA A 28 19.67 -33.68 4.91
N PHE A 29 20.38 -34.64 5.52
CA PHE A 29 20.67 -34.66 6.95
C PHE A 29 21.63 -33.51 7.32
N VAL A 30 21.21 -32.61 8.24
CA VAL A 30 22.08 -31.58 8.83
C VAL A 30 22.14 -31.79 10.36
N PRO A 31 23.34 -31.87 10.97
CA PRO A 31 23.49 -32.02 12.42
C PRO A 31 22.87 -30.86 13.21
N ALA A 32 22.13 -31.18 14.28
CA ALA A 32 21.31 -30.26 15.08
C ALA A 32 22.04 -29.08 15.76
N HIS A 33 23.38 -29.06 15.77
CA HIS A 33 24.18 -27.99 16.38
C HIS A 33 24.71 -26.95 15.36
N LEU A 34 24.52 -27.20 14.06
CA LEU A 34 24.89 -26.29 12.96
C LEU A 34 23.67 -25.72 12.22
N ALA A 35 22.48 -26.25 12.45
CA ALA A 35 21.25 -25.79 11.81
C ALA A 35 20.62 -24.63 12.60
N GLU A 36 21.16 -23.41 12.43
CA GLU A 36 20.23 -22.29 12.52
C GLU A 36 19.14 -22.50 11.46
N ALA A 37 17.87 -22.51 11.87
CA ALA A 37 16.77 -22.58 10.93
C ALA A 37 16.94 -21.47 9.88
N PRO A 38 16.73 -21.76 8.58
CA PRO A 38 16.95 -20.79 7.52
C PRO A 38 16.15 -19.52 7.81
N ALA A 39 16.79 -18.36 7.62
CA ALA A 39 16.15 -17.08 7.83
C ALA A 39 15.08 -16.82 6.75
N LEU A 40 15.23 -17.43 5.58
CA LEU A 40 14.27 -17.31 4.48
C LEU A 40 14.19 -18.58 3.62
N THR A 41 12.97 -19.03 3.33
CA THR A 41 12.70 -20.06 2.31
C THR A 41 12.08 -19.42 1.07
N ILE A 42 12.78 -19.51 -0.06
CA ILE A 42 12.36 -18.95 -1.36
C ILE A 42 11.85 -20.08 -2.24
N LEU A 43 10.64 -19.95 -2.78
CA LEU A 43 10.13 -20.81 -3.84
C LEU A 43 10.41 -20.14 -5.19
N VAL A 44 11.04 -20.85 -6.12
CA VAL A 44 11.21 -20.39 -7.51
C VAL A 44 10.43 -21.34 -8.41
N CYS A 45 9.43 -20.80 -9.13
CA CYS A 45 8.74 -21.56 -10.15
C CYS A 45 9.40 -21.37 -11.52
N GLN A 46 9.10 -22.25 -12.49
CA GLN A 46 9.58 -22.06 -13.85
C GLN A 46 8.95 -20.80 -14.44
N PHE A 47 9.77 -19.82 -14.83
CA PHE A 47 9.34 -18.63 -15.56
C PHE A 47 8.66 -19.04 -16.87
N ASP A 48 7.63 -18.30 -17.28
CA ASP A 48 6.92 -18.56 -18.53
C ASP A 48 7.74 -18.07 -19.73
N GLY A 49 7.70 -18.81 -20.84
CA GLY A 49 8.43 -18.48 -22.08
C GLY A 49 9.52 -19.48 -22.46
N ALA A 50 10.02 -19.36 -23.69
CA ALA A 50 10.92 -20.34 -24.32
C ALA A 50 12.22 -20.58 -23.53
N ARG A 51 12.78 -19.51 -22.94
CA ARG A 51 13.99 -19.55 -22.11
C ARG A 51 13.71 -19.57 -20.60
N GLY A 52 12.47 -19.82 -20.22
CA GLY A 52 12.00 -19.71 -18.84
C GLY A 52 12.68 -20.69 -17.88
N ARG A 53 13.01 -21.90 -18.35
CA ARG A 53 13.74 -22.90 -17.56
C ARG A 53 15.14 -22.41 -17.22
N ASP A 54 15.91 -22.02 -18.21
CA ASP A 54 17.31 -21.60 -18.07
C ASP A 54 17.42 -20.37 -17.14
N LEU A 55 16.52 -19.39 -17.30
CA LEU A 55 16.44 -18.24 -16.40
C LEU A 55 16.14 -18.66 -14.94
N SER A 56 15.19 -19.59 -14.76
CA SER A 56 14.84 -20.09 -13.42
C SER A 56 16.01 -20.81 -12.77
N GLU A 57 16.73 -21.65 -13.53
CA GLU A 57 17.92 -22.36 -13.06
C GLU A 57 19.06 -21.40 -12.70
N ARG A 58 19.27 -20.35 -13.49
CA ARG A 58 20.24 -19.28 -13.16
C ARG A 58 19.88 -18.59 -11.85
N ILE A 59 18.61 -18.19 -11.68
CA ILE A 59 18.13 -17.54 -10.45
C ILE A 59 18.30 -18.46 -9.23
N ILE A 60 17.92 -19.73 -9.36
CA ILE A 60 18.11 -20.73 -8.30
C ILE A 60 19.60 -20.86 -7.96
N GLY A 61 20.47 -20.89 -8.98
CA GLY A 61 21.91 -21.05 -8.82
C GLY A 61 22.52 -19.99 -7.90
N PHE A 62 22.29 -18.71 -8.17
CA PHE A 62 22.89 -17.65 -7.34
C PHE A 62 22.20 -17.46 -5.99
N LEU A 63 20.88 -17.66 -5.90
CA LEU A 63 20.16 -17.57 -4.62
C LEU A 63 20.57 -18.69 -3.65
N SER A 64 20.85 -19.88 -4.18
CA SER A 64 21.30 -21.03 -3.36
C SER A 64 22.70 -20.86 -2.77
N ARG A 65 23.49 -19.88 -3.27
CA ARG A 65 24.80 -19.53 -2.71
C ARG A 65 24.70 -18.62 -1.48
N ARG A 66 23.52 -18.06 -1.18
CA ARG A 66 23.32 -17.10 -0.08
C ARG A 66 23.21 -17.83 1.25
N SER A 67 23.98 -17.39 2.23
CA SER A 67 23.85 -17.90 3.60
C SER A 67 22.46 -17.61 4.17
N ALA A 68 21.95 -18.51 5.01
CA ALA A 68 20.63 -18.43 5.64
C ALA A 68 19.40 -18.41 4.68
N VAL A 69 19.60 -18.73 3.40
CA VAL A 69 18.54 -18.90 2.40
C VAL A 69 18.40 -20.37 2.02
N VAL A 70 17.16 -20.85 1.95
CA VAL A 70 16.83 -22.13 1.32
C VAL A 70 16.01 -21.87 0.07
N VAL A 71 16.48 -22.37 -1.07
CA VAL A 71 15.75 -22.25 -2.34
C VAL A 71 15.07 -23.57 -2.66
N LYS A 72 13.75 -23.53 -2.87
CA LYS A 72 12.93 -24.65 -3.34
C LYS A 72 12.56 -24.41 -4.81
N GLN A 73 12.80 -25.40 -5.66
CA GLN A 73 12.40 -25.36 -7.07
C GLN A 73 11.02 -25.98 -7.25
N LEU A 74 10.18 -25.34 -8.06
CA LEU A 74 8.90 -25.88 -8.49
C LEU A 74 8.83 -25.95 -10.02
N ASN A 75 8.75 -27.17 -10.57
CA ASN A 75 8.60 -27.43 -12.00
C ASN A 75 7.16 -27.21 -12.48
N LYS A 76 6.62 -26.02 -12.19
CA LYS A 76 5.33 -25.51 -12.66
C LYS A 76 5.52 -24.05 -13.06
N THR A 77 4.66 -23.56 -13.93
CA THR A 77 4.66 -22.16 -14.36
C THR A 77 3.42 -21.47 -13.84
N LEU A 78 3.60 -20.31 -13.19
CA LEU A 78 2.49 -19.43 -12.82
C LEU A 78 2.25 -18.43 -13.93
N ARG A 79 0.99 -18.28 -14.37
CA ARG A 79 0.62 -17.44 -15.52
C ARG A 79 -0.45 -16.41 -15.16
N LEU A 80 -0.33 -15.22 -15.74
CA LEU A 80 -1.41 -14.24 -15.81
C LEU A 80 -2.48 -14.71 -16.80
N SER A 81 -3.32 -15.64 -16.36
CA SER A 81 -4.36 -16.27 -17.17
C SER A 81 -5.76 -15.89 -16.71
N GLY A 82 -6.77 -16.13 -17.56
CA GLY A 82 -8.18 -15.84 -17.26
C GLY A 82 -8.76 -14.63 -18.01
N ARG A 83 -10.07 -14.46 -17.89
CA ARG A 83 -10.82 -13.30 -18.40
C ARG A 83 -10.91 -12.23 -17.31
N GLY A 84 -11.05 -10.97 -17.71
CA GLY A 84 -11.17 -9.84 -16.77
C GLY A 84 -10.01 -8.85 -16.89
N THR A 85 -10.02 -7.88 -15.97
CA THR A 85 -9.02 -6.84 -15.80
C THR A 85 -7.66 -7.42 -15.40
N LEU A 86 -6.59 -6.64 -15.58
CA LEU A 86 -5.23 -7.06 -15.19
C LEU A 86 -5.13 -7.34 -13.68
N VAL A 87 -5.84 -6.56 -12.85
CA VAL A 87 -5.89 -6.75 -11.39
C VAL A 87 -6.49 -8.11 -11.02
N GLU A 88 -7.59 -8.51 -11.66
CA GLU A 88 -8.23 -9.80 -11.43
C GLU A 88 -7.29 -10.97 -11.80
N LYS A 89 -6.53 -10.82 -12.89
CA LYS A 89 -5.51 -11.80 -13.28
C LYS A 89 -4.39 -11.91 -12.23
N TYR A 90 -3.91 -10.78 -11.70
CA TYR A 90 -2.93 -10.77 -10.61
C TYR A 90 -3.46 -11.44 -9.34
N LEU A 91 -4.72 -11.18 -8.96
CA LEU A 91 -5.35 -11.81 -7.81
C LEU A 91 -5.48 -13.33 -7.99
N ALA A 92 -5.90 -13.79 -9.16
CA ALA A 92 -5.99 -15.22 -9.46
C ALA A 92 -4.62 -15.92 -9.44
N ALA A 93 -3.59 -15.29 -9.99
CA ALA A 93 -2.22 -15.78 -9.90
C ALA A 93 -1.72 -15.81 -8.45
N ALA A 94 -1.97 -14.74 -7.67
CA ALA A 94 -1.61 -14.67 -6.27
C ALA A 94 -2.32 -15.74 -5.40
N GLU A 95 -3.59 -16.04 -5.67
CA GLU A 95 -4.32 -17.11 -4.99
C GLU A 95 -3.66 -18.48 -5.24
N THR A 96 -3.33 -18.75 -6.50
CA THR A 96 -2.65 -19.99 -6.90
C THR A 96 -1.26 -20.08 -6.28
N GLY A 97 -0.47 -19.01 -6.37
CA GLY A 97 0.88 -18.95 -5.81
C GLY A 97 0.90 -19.09 -4.29
N ARG A 98 -0.07 -18.50 -3.57
CA ARG A 98 -0.19 -18.68 -2.11
C ARG A 98 -0.53 -20.12 -1.71
N LYS A 99 -1.30 -20.86 -2.52
CA LYS A 99 -1.51 -22.30 -2.30
C LYS A 99 -0.19 -23.08 -2.43
N TRP A 100 0.66 -22.71 -3.39
CA TRP A 100 1.99 -23.33 -3.52
C TRP A 100 2.90 -22.99 -2.35
N LEU A 101 2.94 -21.72 -1.92
CA LEU A 101 3.71 -21.28 -0.76
C LEU A 101 3.31 -22.02 0.51
N ALA A 102 2.00 -22.19 0.75
CA ALA A 102 1.50 -22.95 1.88
C ALA A 102 1.91 -24.44 1.81
N GLY A 103 1.78 -25.06 0.63
CA GLY A 103 2.14 -26.47 0.43
C GLY A 103 3.64 -26.76 0.49
N THR A 104 4.50 -25.76 0.28
CA THR A 104 5.96 -25.90 0.35
C THR A 104 6.56 -25.25 1.58
N GLU A 105 5.76 -24.66 2.48
CA GLU A 105 6.23 -23.90 3.64
C GLU A 105 7.27 -22.83 3.26
N ALA A 106 7.10 -22.18 2.11
CA ALA A 106 7.98 -21.12 1.64
C ALA A 106 7.44 -19.74 2.01
N ASP A 107 8.34 -18.78 2.22
CA ASP A 107 8.01 -17.43 2.68
C ASP A 107 7.60 -16.49 1.53
N ILE A 108 8.18 -16.74 0.35
CA ILE A 108 8.07 -15.93 -0.86
C ILE A 108 8.24 -16.76 -2.12
N LEU A 109 7.50 -16.41 -3.18
CA LEU A 109 7.54 -17.01 -4.51
C LEU A 109 8.10 -16.00 -5.52
N LEU A 110 9.12 -16.43 -6.27
CA LEU A 110 9.59 -15.76 -7.48
C LEU A 110 8.94 -16.42 -8.69
N TRP A 111 8.31 -15.60 -9.51
CA TRP A 111 7.63 -16.02 -10.73
C TRP A 111 7.66 -14.91 -11.76
N GLY A 112 7.34 -15.24 -13.01
CA GLY A 112 7.42 -14.25 -14.07
C GLY A 112 7.27 -14.83 -15.47
N ASP A 113 7.51 -13.97 -16.44
CA ASP A 113 7.43 -14.27 -17.86
C ASP A 113 8.62 -13.64 -18.60
N ILE A 114 9.01 -14.25 -19.71
CA ILE A 114 10.00 -13.71 -20.65
C ILE A 114 9.24 -13.26 -21.90
N GLY A 115 9.57 -12.08 -22.43
CA GLY A 115 9.00 -11.63 -23.70
C GLY A 115 9.33 -12.57 -24.86
N ASP A 116 8.53 -12.49 -25.93
CA ASP A 116 8.58 -13.44 -27.04
C ASP A 116 9.74 -13.22 -28.04
N THR A 117 10.61 -12.23 -27.82
CA THR A 117 11.72 -11.87 -28.72
C THR A 117 13.09 -12.35 -28.22
N GLU A 118 14.08 -12.50 -29.10
CA GLU A 118 15.45 -12.89 -28.69
C GLU A 118 16.11 -11.83 -27.78
N ASP A 119 15.82 -10.54 -28.02
CA ASP A 119 16.22 -9.41 -27.16
C ASP A 119 15.23 -9.15 -26.00
N ALA A 120 14.37 -10.12 -25.68
CA ALA A 120 13.32 -9.90 -24.69
C ALA A 120 13.87 -9.66 -23.28
N ASN A 121 13.30 -8.66 -22.62
CA ASN A 121 13.35 -8.53 -21.17
C ASN A 121 12.52 -9.66 -20.52
N PHE A 122 12.82 -9.97 -19.27
CA PHE A 122 11.96 -10.75 -18.41
C PHE A 122 11.31 -9.88 -17.33
N ASN A 123 10.09 -10.26 -16.98
CA ASN A 123 9.28 -9.64 -15.95
C ASN A 123 9.28 -10.55 -14.72
N MET A 124 10.01 -10.19 -13.68
CA MET A 124 10.00 -10.90 -12.40
C MET A 124 9.00 -10.26 -11.43
N ARG A 125 8.30 -11.11 -10.70
CA ARG A 125 7.32 -10.72 -9.69
C ARG A 125 7.55 -11.51 -8.41
N LEU A 126 7.23 -10.86 -7.29
CA LEU A 126 7.47 -11.35 -5.94
C LEU A 126 6.12 -11.54 -5.24
N LEU A 127 5.85 -12.75 -4.75
CA LEU A 127 4.63 -13.06 -4.03
C LEU A 127 4.93 -13.59 -2.64
N CYS A 128 4.63 -12.79 -1.64
CA CYS A 128 4.77 -13.15 -0.23
C CYS A 128 3.67 -14.08 0.28
N ALA A 129 4.02 -15.07 1.09
CA ALA A 129 3.05 -16.02 1.68
C ALA A 129 1.98 -15.32 2.53
N VAL A 130 2.38 -14.26 3.25
CA VAL A 130 1.49 -13.35 3.97
C VAL A 130 1.58 -11.98 3.32
N ALA A 131 0.44 -11.41 2.92
CA ALA A 131 0.40 -10.06 2.36
C ALA A 131 0.77 -9.03 3.45
N ASP A 132 1.62 -8.07 3.11
CA ASP A 132 1.70 -6.86 3.94
C ASP A 132 0.37 -6.12 3.77
N THR A 133 -0.32 -5.92 4.88
CA THR A 133 -1.58 -5.18 4.87
C THR A 133 -1.33 -3.68 4.92
N VAL A 134 -0.17 -3.24 5.44
CA VAL A 134 0.14 -1.83 5.68
C VAL A 134 0.93 -1.27 4.50
N LYS A 135 0.36 -0.29 3.80
CA LYS A 135 1.12 0.44 2.77
C LYS A 135 2.19 1.31 3.43
N GLN A 136 3.45 0.90 3.30
CA GLN A 136 4.63 1.65 3.74
C GLN A 136 5.59 1.89 2.56
N PRO A 137 6.47 2.90 2.61
CA PRO A 137 7.53 3.06 1.61
C PRO A 137 8.31 1.76 1.41
N GLY A 138 8.51 1.36 0.15
CA GLY A 138 9.20 0.12 -0.22
C GLY A 138 8.35 -1.15 -0.16
N SER A 139 7.03 -1.04 0.05
CA SER A 139 6.12 -2.19 -0.02
C SER A 139 6.03 -2.70 -1.46
N ILE A 140 6.30 -3.99 -1.67
CA ILE A 140 6.19 -4.63 -2.99
C ILE A 140 4.84 -5.35 -3.06
N GLY A 141 3.96 -4.83 -3.89
CA GLY A 141 2.62 -5.35 -4.15
C GLY A 141 2.58 -6.44 -5.23
N ILE A 142 1.42 -7.09 -5.36
CA ILE A 142 1.22 -8.22 -6.30
C ILE A 142 1.35 -7.86 -7.79
N GLY A 143 1.27 -6.57 -8.12
CA GLY A 143 1.42 -6.06 -9.48
C GLY A 143 2.80 -5.45 -9.76
N ASP A 144 3.64 -5.29 -8.74
CA ASP A 144 5.00 -4.80 -8.93
C ASP A 144 5.80 -5.80 -9.76
N THR A 145 6.46 -5.28 -10.78
CA THR A 145 7.22 -6.06 -11.76
C THR A 145 8.62 -5.48 -11.87
N ILE A 146 9.61 -6.36 -11.72
CA ILE A 146 11.03 -6.07 -11.92
C ILE A 146 11.35 -6.51 -13.34
N GLU A 147 11.46 -5.54 -14.25
CA GLU A 147 11.78 -5.73 -15.67
C GLU A 147 13.30 -5.66 -15.86
N LEU A 148 13.91 -6.76 -16.29
CA LEU A 148 15.35 -6.89 -16.48
C LEU A 148 15.66 -7.45 -17.87
N PRO A 149 16.79 -7.09 -18.50
CA PRO A 149 17.23 -7.78 -19.70
C PRO A 149 17.50 -9.25 -19.38
N TYR A 150 17.23 -10.15 -20.34
CA TYR A 150 17.50 -11.58 -20.17
C TYR A 150 18.98 -11.84 -19.85
N GLU A 151 19.87 -11.16 -20.58
CA GLU A 151 21.28 -11.08 -20.27
C GLU A 151 21.52 -9.88 -19.34
N PHE A 152 21.63 -10.14 -18.04
CA PHE A 152 21.96 -9.14 -17.03
C PHE A 152 23.31 -9.43 -16.37
N PRO A 153 24.06 -8.40 -15.96
CA PRO A 153 25.37 -8.57 -15.35
C PRO A 153 25.24 -9.09 -13.89
N GLU A 154 26.32 -9.67 -13.35
CA GLU A 154 26.30 -10.33 -12.02
C GLU A 154 25.90 -9.36 -10.89
N GLU A 155 26.17 -8.07 -11.02
CA GLU A 155 25.78 -7.05 -10.04
C GLU A 155 24.26 -6.94 -9.89
N LEU A 156 23.47 -7.27 -10.93
CA LEU A 156 22.01 -7.31 -10.83
C LEU A 156 21.49 -8.61 -10.17
N GLU A 157 22.35 -9.60 -9.89
CA GLU A 157 22.00 -10.71 -8.98
C GLU A 157 21.78 -10.19 -7.54
N GLU A 158 22.56 -9.19 -7.10
CA GLU A 158 22.36 -8.52 -5.81
C GLU A 158 21.01 -7.81 -5.75
N LEU A 159 20.57 -7.21 -6.86
CA LEU A 159 19.25 -6.59 -6.96
C LEU A 159 18.13 -7.61 -6.74
N ILE A 160 18.18 -8.75 -7.43
CA ILE A 160 17.15 -9.80 -7.32
C ILE A 160 17.12 -10.36 -5.89
N PHE A 161 18.28 -10.62 -5.31
CA PHE A 161 18.38 -11.09 -3.94
C PHE A 161 17.81 -10.06 -2.95
N ALA A 162 18.29 -8.82 -2.99
CA ALA A 162 17.84 -7.76 -2.08
C ALA A 162 16.35 -7.43 -2.22
N ALA A 163 15.82 -7.39 -3.45
CA ALA A 163 14.39 -7.18 -3.70
C ALA A 163 13.54 -8.30 -3.09
N THR A 164 14.03 -9.55 -3.15
CA THR A 164 13.38 -10.70 -2.53
C THR A 164 13.31 -10.54 -1.00
N ILE A 165 14.40 -10.11 -0.36
CA ILE A 165 14.41 -9.85 1.08
C ILE A 165 13.49 -8.67 1.45
N ALA A 166 13.55 -7.58 0.67
CA ALA A 166 12.72 -6.39 0.87
C ALA A 166 11.22 -6.70 0.79
N ALA A 167 10.81 -7.55 -0.15
CA ALA A 167 9.41 -7.96 -0.33
C ALA A 167 8.84 -8.73 0.86
N VAL A 168 9.64 -9.57 1.53
CA VAL A 168 9.19 -10.36 2.69
C VAL A 168 8.77 -9.44 3.85
N GLY A 169 9.48 -8.32 4.00
CA GLY A 169 9.23 -7.31 5.01
C GLY A 169 9.38 -7.82 6.45
N PRO A 170 9.38 -6.94 7.45
CA PRO A 170 9.52 -7.36 8.84
C PRO A 170 8.20 -7.95 9.37
N ARG A 171 8.09 -9.28 9.44
CA ARG A 171 6.86 -9.95 9.92
C ARG A 171 6.73 -10.03 11.45
N LYS A 172 7.81 -9.87 12.23
CA LYS A 172 7.87 -9.75 13.71
C LYS A 172 9.20 -9.09 14.13
N SER A 173 9.31 -8.52 15.33
CA SER A 173 10.54 -7.83 15.80
C SER A 173 11.80 -8.71 15.76
N THR A 174 11.67 -10.01 15.99
CA THR A 174 12.80 -10.96 15.98
C THR A 174 13.35 -11.23 14.57
N SER A 175 12.53 -11.07 13.52
CA SER A 175 12.95 -11.27 12.12
C SER A 175 13.58 -10.02 11.50
N GLN A 176 13.33 -8.83 12.06
CA GLN A 176 13.87 -7.56 11.57
C GLN A 176 15.40 -7.55 11.52
N GLY A 177 16.05 -7.97 12.61
CA GLY A 177 17.51 -8.01 12.69
C GLY A 177 18.14 -8.93 11.64
N LYS A 178 17.57 -10.14 11.46
CA LYS A 178 18.08 -11.10 10.46
C LYS A 178 17.95 -10.57 9.03
N LEU A 179 16.78 -10.04 8.66
CA LEU A 179 16.56 -9.47 7.33
C LEU A 179 17.47 -8.27 7.06
N ARG A 180 17.70 -7.44 8.07
CA ARG A 180 18.63 -6.30 7.99
C ARG A 180 20.06 -6.77 7.71
N GLU A 181 20.56 -7.77 8.44
CA GLU A 181 21.91 -8.28 8.22
C GLU A 181 22.04 -8.94 6.83
N MET A 182 21.01 -9.64 6.36
CA MET A 182 20.98 -10.22 5.00
C MET A 182 21.03 -9.17 3.90
N LEU A 183 20.40 -8.00 4.10
CA LEU A 183 20.39 -6.93 3.11
C LEU A 183 21.69 -6.14 3.05
N LYS A 184 22.48 -6.12 4.13
CA LYS A 184 23.56 -5.15 4.32
C LYS A 184 24.61 -5.15 3.20
N GLU A 185 25.03 -6.33 2.77
CA GLU A 185 26.04 -6.47 1.70
C GLU A 185 25.49 -5.99 0.35
N SER A 186 24.32 -6.51 -0.05
CA SER A 186 23.67 -6.12 -1.30
C SER A 186 23.32 -4.64 -1.35
N VAL A 187 22.86 -4.06 -0.24
CA VAL A 187 22.62 -2.62 -0.11
C VAL A 187 23.91 -1.85 -0.34
N GLY A 188 25.04 -2.30 0.19
CA GLY A 188 26.35 -1.67 -0.04
C GLY A 188 26.75 -1.63 -1.53
N VAL A 189 26.44 -2.68 -2.29
CA VAL A 189 26.66 -2.73 -3.75
C VAL A 189 25.68 -1.80 -4.48
N LEU A 190 24.40 -1.91 -4.18
CA LEU A 190 23.33 -1.19 -4.88
C LEU A 190 23.30 0.31 -4.58
N ASP A 191 23.87 0.74 -3.44
CA ASP A 191 23.96 2.14 -3.06
C ASP A 191 24.72 2.96 -4.11
N ALA A 192 25.79 2.42 -4.69
CA ALA A 192 26.55 3.10 -5.75
C ALA A 192 25.69 3.47 -6.97
N TYR A 193 24.67 2.65 -7.30
CA TYR A 193 23.77 2.92 -8.41
C TYR A 193 22.82 4.08 -8.17
N VAL A 194 22.61 4.49 -6.92
CA VAL A 194 21.80 5.68 -6.60
C VAL A 194 22.48 6.95 -7.15
N ASP A 195 23.81 7.00 -7.10
CA ASP A 195 24.59 8.14 -7.63
C ASP A 195 24.95 7.96 -9.10
N THR A 196 25.25 6.72 -9.51
CA THR A 196 25.65 6.39 -10.87
C THR A 196 24.79 5.24 -11.40
N PRO A 197 23.59 5.53 -11.96
CA PRO A 197 22.70 4.50 -12.47
C PRO A 197 23.38 3.58 -13.49
N PRO A 198 22.99 2.30 -13.56
CA PRO A 198 23.56 1.34 -14.50
C PRO A 198 23.40 1.83 -15.94
N GLN A 199 24.51 1.80 -16.69
CA GLN A 199 24.57 2.25 -18.08
C GLN A 199 24.25 1.11 -19.05
N GLY A 200 23.72 1.44 -20.22
CA GLY A 200 23.46 0.47 -21.30
C GLY A 200 22.21 -0.39 -21.12
N LEU A 201 21.43 -0.18 -20.05
CA LEU A 201 20.11 -0.79 -19.91
C LEU A 201 19.08 -0.06 -20.78
N PRO A 202 18.08 -0.78 -21.34
CA PRO A 202 16.91 -0.13 -21.92
C PRO A 202 16.22 0.80 -20.89
N PRO A 203 15.63 1.94 -21.30
CA PRO A 203 15.03 2.90 -20.36
C PRO A 203 14.00 2.29 -19.40
N THR A 204 13.20 1.31 -19.85
CA THR A 204 12.20 0.63 -19.01
C THR A 204 12.85 -0.25 -17.95
N SER A 205 13.90 -0.99 -18.31
CA SER A 205 14.68 -1.79 -17.38
C SER A 205 15.46 -0.91 -16.41
N GLN A 206 16.05 0.19 -16.88
CA GLN A 206 16.74 1.14 -16.01
C GLN A 206 15.78 1.73 -14.96
N SER A 207 14.58 2.14 -15.38
CA SER A 207 13.54 2.62 -14.46
C SER A 207 13.14 1.55 -13.44
N SER A 208 12.92 0.31 -13.90
CA SER A 208 12.53 -0.80 -13.04
C SER A 208 13.63 -1.19 -12.03
N VAL A 209 14.89 -1.18 -12.46
CA VAL A 209 16.06 -1.40 -11.60
C VAL A 209 16.16 -0.30 -10.54
N MET A 210 16.11 0.97 -10.94
CA MET A 210 16.20 2.09 -10.01
C MET A 210 15.01 2.16 -9.04
N GLY A 211 13.80 1.83 -9.51
CA GLY A 211 12.63 1.70 -8.64
C GLY A 211 12.77 0.54 -7.64
N SER A 212 13.35 -0.57 -8.06
CA SER A 212 13.65 -1.70 -7.17
C SER A 212 14.70 -1.34 -6.11
N ILE A 213 15.75 -0.61 -6.50
CA ILE A 213 16.73 -0.05 -5.56
C ILE A 213 16.05 0.88 -4.56
N GLY A 214 15.15 1.76 -5.02
CA GLY A 214 14.34 2.59 -4.14
C GLY A 214 13.53 1.79 -3.12
N ASN A 215 12.88 0.71 -3.55
CA ASN A 215 12.13 -0.18 -2.66
C ASN A 215 13.04 -0.86 -1.62
N ILE A 216 14.23 -1.30 -2.04
CA ILE A 216 15.24 -1.92 -1.17
C ILE A 216 15.73 -0.91 -0.12
N MET A 217 16.08 0.31 -0.53
CA MET A 217 16.52 1.36 0.39
C MET A 217 15.41 1.75 1.38
N ALA A 218 14.18 1.91 0.90
CA ALA A 218 13.04 2.17 1.79
C ALA A 218 12.78 0.99 2.76
N SER A 219 13.00 -0.25 2.32
CA SER A 219 12.94 -1.42 3.22
C SER A 219 14.08 -1.41 4.24
N MET A 220 15.30 -1.04 3.84
CA MET A 220 16.43 -0.91 4.75
C MET A 220 16.18 0.16 5.81
N TRP A 221 15.64 1.32 5.43
CA TRP A 221 15.20 2.37 6.35
C TRP A 221 14.23 1.82 7.40
N ARG A 222 13.20 1.05 6.99
CA ARG A 222 12.24 0.46 7.94
C ARG A 222 12.86 -0.57 8.90
N LEU A 223 13.94 -1.24 8.47
CA LEU A 223 14.62 -2.28 9.25
C LEU A 223 15.71 -1.71 10.18
N SER A 224 16.31 -0.57 9.82
CA SER A 224 17.41 0.05 10.57
C SER A 224 17.00 1.31 11.35
N ASP A 225 15.89 1.94 10.98
CA ASP A 225 15.50 3.30 11.40
C ASP A 225 16.53 4.39 11.03
N ASP A 226 17.43 4.09 10.10
CA ASP A 226 18.42 5.05 9.60
C ASP A 226 17.82 5.88 8.46
N GLY A 227 17.56 7.15 8.74
CA GLY A 227 16.96 8.11 7.82
C GLY A 227 17.73 8.28 6.51
N ALA A 228 19.05 8.03 6.47
CA ALA A 228 19.83 8.16 5.24
C ALA A 228 19.29 7.24 4.13
N PHE A 229 18.81 6.04 4.47
CA PHE A 229 18.22 5.12 3.49
C PHE A 229 16.89 5.61 2.92
N LEU A 230 16.12 6.38 3.69
CA LEU A 230 14.91 7.01 3.16
C LEU A 230 15.28 8.06 2.10
N ASP A 231 16.33 8.84 2.34
CA ASP A 231 16.82 9.83 1.37
C ASP A 231 17.39 9.17 0.12
N ARG A 232 18.17 8.08 0.29
CA ARG A 232 18.65 7.26 -0.84
C ARG A 232 17.50 6.63 -1.63
N SER A 233 16.42 6.21 -0.98
CA SER A 233 15.24 5.67 -1.69
C SER A 233 14.61 6.70 -2.62
N VAL A 234 14.43 7.94 -2.17
CA VAL A 234 13.87 9.03 -2.96
C VAL A 234 14.78 9.38 -4.15
N ASN A 235 16.09 9.40 -3.93
CA ASN A 235 17.05 9.62 -5.01
C ASN A 235 17.02 8.50 -6.05
N ALA A 236 16.92 7.24 -5.64
CA ALA A 236 16.81 6.10 -6.55
C ALA A 236 15.54 6.18 -7.40
N TYR A 237 14.37 6.46 -6.80
CA TYR A 237 13.14 6.61 -7.57
C TYR A 237 13.22 7.76 -8.58
N ARG A 238 13.80 8.91 -8.19
CA ARG A 238 14.00 10.06 -9.10
C ARG A 238 14.95 9.69 -10.25
N ALA A 239 16.02 8.97 -9.97
CA ALA A 239 16.96 8.50 -10.99
C ALA A 239 16.33 7.52 -11.99
N GLY A 240 15.32 6.75 -11.57
CA GLY A 240 14.53 5.87 -12.44
C GLY A 240 13.46 6.58 -13.28
N LEU A 241 13.04 7.79 -12.90
CA LEU A 241 12.02 8.59 -13.59
C LEU A 241 12.69 9.57 -14.58
N THR A 242 13.37 9.02 -15.59
CA THR A 242 14.05 9.81 -16.63
C THR A 242 13.07 10.40 -17.65
N ALA A 243 13.51 11.40 -18.42
CA ALA A 243 12.69 12.03 -19.46
C ALA A 243 12.30 11.05 -20.60
N GLU A 244 13.12 10.02 -20.85
CA GLU A 244 12.87 8.99 -21.85
C GLU A 244 11.84 7.95 -21.38
N PHE A 245 11.65 7.83 -20.06
CA PHE A 245 10.61 7.02 -19.45
C PHE A 245 9.30 7.82 -19.39
N ASP A 246 8.71 8.04 -20.56
CA ASP A 246 7.48 8.81 -20.75
C ASP A 246 6.21 7.97 -20.43
N SER A 247 5.10 8.69 -20.27
CA SER A 247 3.70 8.27 -20.23
C SER A 247 3.24 7.28 -21.32
N SER A 248 4.07 6.94 -22.31
CA SER A 248 3.80 5.94 -23.35
C SER A 248 3.57 4.52 -22.79
N ARG A 249 4.14 4.18 -21.63
CA ARG A 249 3.78 3.01 -20.82
C ARG A 249 3.25 3.51 -19.46
N PRO A 250 1.97 3.91 -19.37
CA PRO A 250 1.48 4.71 -18.26
C PRO A 250 1.46 3.95 -16.93
N MET A 251 1.34 2.61 -16.93
CA MET A 251 1.29 1.81 -15.70
C MET A 251 2.62 1.66 -14.97
N PRO A 252 3.73 1.21 -15.59
CA PRO A 252 5.04 1.19 -14.94
C PRO A 252 5.46 2.58 -14.43
N TRP A 253 5.20 3.63 -15.21
CA TRP A 253 5.48 5.00 -14.81
C TRP A 253 4.66 5.43 -13.59
N ALA A 254 3.35 5.14 -13.60
CA ALA A 254 2.47 5.45 -12.48
C ALA A 254 2.90 4.74 -11.18
N LEU A 255 3.35 3.49 -11.29
CA LEU A 255 3.83 2.71 -10.15
C LEU A 255 5.11 3.30 -9.55
N ALA A 256 6.08 3.69 -10.38
CA ALA A 256 7.29 4.36 -9.93
C ALA A 256 6.98 5.70 -9.23
N GLN A 257 6.05 6.49 -9.78
CA GLN A 257 5.58 7.74 -9.17
C GLN A 257 4.88 7.50 -7.82
N ASN A 258 4.07 6.45 -7.70
CA ASN A 258 3.41 6.10 -6.44
C ASN A 258 4.42 5.73 -5.34
N HIS A 259 5.48 4.98 -5.68
CA HIS A 259 6.55 4.65 -4.74
C HIS A 259 7.34 5.88 -4.30
N LEU A 260 7.68 6.77 -5.26
CA LEU A 260 8.30 8.06 -4.95
C LEU A 260 7.42 8.90 -4.02
N ALA A 261 6.13 9.02 -4.32
CA ALA A 261 5.20 9.80 -3.52
C ALA A 261 5.10 9.28 -2.07
N ALA A 262 5.02 7.95 -1.89
CA ALA A 262 5.00 7.33 -0.57
C ALA A 262 6.28 7.64 0.24
N ALA A 263 7.46 7.57 -0.40
CA ALA A 263 8.73 7.90 0.24
C ALA A 263 8.83 9.40 0.58
N LEU A 264 8.35 10.28 -0.29
CA LEU A 264 8.27 11.72 -0.04
C LEU A 264 7.31 12.05 1.13
N GLN A 265 6.17 11.38 1.24
CA GLN A 265 5.27 11.53 2.40
C GLN A 265 5.94 11.11 3.71
N ALA A 266 6.77 10.06 3.67
CA ALA A 266 7.55 9.64 4.83
C ALA A 266 8.66 10.65 5.19
N GLN A 267 9.37 11.23 4.19
CA GLN A 267 10.33 12.31 4.43
C GLN A 267 9.66 13.54 5.03
N ALA A 268 8.54 14.00 4.45
CA ALA A 268 7.75 15.11 4.97
C ALA A 268 7.38 14.91 6.45
N LYS A 269 6.96 13.69 6.81
CA LYS A 269 6.61 13.34 8.19
C LYS A 269 7.82 13.31 9.11
N ARG A 270 8.95 12.74 8.68
CA ARG A 270 10.21 12.68 9.45
C ARG A 270 10.74 14.08 9.75
N ASP A 271 10.75 14.94 8.73
CA ASP A 271 11.41 16.25 8.76
C ASP A 271 10.45 17.39 9.14
N ASN A 272 9.15 17.09 9.30
CA ASN A 272 8.07 18.07 9.41
C ASN A 272 8.15 19.14 8.29
N SER A 273 8.41 18.68 7.06
CA SER A 273 8.71 19.53 5.90
C SER A 273 7.58 19.53 4.87
N LEU A 274 7.30 20.71 4.34
CA LEU A 274 6.28 20.93 3.32
C LEU A 274 6.71 20.46 1.93
N GLU A 275 7.99 20.61 1.60
CA GLU A 275 8.51 20.42 0.24
C GLU A 275 8.34 18.99 -0.27
N PRO A 276 8.67 17.92 0.49
CA PRO A 276 8.40 16.56 0.02
C PRO A 276 6.90 16.29 -0.14
N LEU A 277 6.05 16.90 0.69
CA LEU A 277 4.60 16.72 0.60
C LEU A 277 4.01 17.38 -0.65
N LEU A 278 4.55 18.53 -1.08
CA LEU A 278 4.25 19.13 -2.38
C LEU A 278 4.69 18.22 -3.53
N GLY A 279 5.91 17.67 -3.45
CA GLY A 279 6.41 16.71 -4.44
C GLY A 279 5.53 15.46 -4.55
N ALA A 280 5.01 14.93 -3.43
CA ALA A 280 4.08 13.81 -3.42
C ALA A 280 2.74 14.17 -4.11
N ALA A 281 2.23 15.39 -3.91
CA ALA A 281 1.04 15.88 -4.61
C ALA A 281 1.28 15.92 -6.12
N ASP A 282 2.44 16.39 -6.56
CA ASP A 282 2.79 16.47 -7.97
C ASP A 282 2.94 15.09 -8.62
N CYS A 283 3.51 14.12 -7.89
CA CYS A 283 3.54 12.72 -8.32
C CYS A 283 2.11 12.20 -8.58
N TYR A 284 1.19 12.32 -7.62
CA TYR A 284 -0.18 11.81 -7.77
C TYR A 284 -1.00 12.57 -8.83
N ARG A 285 -0.78 13.88 -9.01
CA ARG A 285 -1.35 14.63 -10.14
C ARG A 285 -0.85 14.09 -11.47
N GLY A 286 0.45 13.84 -11.58
CA GLY A 286 1.07 13.22 -12.75
C GLY A 286 0.46 11.86 -13.06
N VAL A 287 0.35 10.98 -12.06
CA VAL A 287 -0.31 9.66 -12.18
C VAL A 287 -1.75 9.82 -12.69
N ALA A 288 -2.54 10.69 -12.07
CA ALA A 288 -3.93 10.92 -12.46
C ALA A 288 -4.08 11.51 -13.88
N ALA A 289 -3.08 12.24 -14.37
CA ALA A 289 -3.06 12.81 -15.72
C ALA A 289 -2.62 11.79 -16.78
N ALA A 290 -1.65 10.92 -16.45
CA ALA A 290 -1.15 9.87 -17.34
C ALA A 290 -2.13 8.70 -17.48
N LEU A 291 -2.91 8.42 -16.42
CA LEU A 291 -3.92 7.37 -16.42
C LEU A 291 -5.27 7.91 -16.92
N GLY A 292 -5.93 7.15 -17.80
CA GLY A 292 -7.26 7.48 -18.34
C GLY A 292 -8.32 6.42 -18.02
N SER A 293 -9.42 6.43 -18.77
CA SER A 293 -10.53 5.47 -18.65
C SER A 293 -10.17 4.01 -18.91
N GLN A 294 -8.95 3.72 -19.36
CA GLN A 294 -8.43 2.36 -19.52
C GLN A 294 -7.81 1.79 -18.22
N HIS A 295 -7.49 2.66 -17.25
CA HIS A 295 -6.88 2.34 -15.96
C HIS A 295 -7.69 2.94 -14.81
N THR A 296 -9.02 2.77 -14.84
CA THR A 296 -9.96 3.46 -13.96
C THR A 296 -9.68 3.29 -12.47
N ASN A 297 -9.30 2.09 -12.04
CA ASN A 297 -9.01 1.81 -10.62
C ASN A 297 -7.75 2.55 -10.16
N ASP A 298 -6.65 2.48 -10.92
CA ASP A 298 -5.39 3.15 -10.58
C ASP A 298 -5.53 4.67 -10.66
N TRP A 299 -6.29 5.17 -11.63
CA TRP A 299 -6.66 6.58 -11.73
C TRP A 299 -7.45 7.06 -10.50
N ALA A 300 -8.43 6.28 -10.03
CA ALA A 300 -9.21 6.62 -8.84
C ALA A 300 -8.35 6.57 -7.57
N LEU A 301 -7.44 5.60 -7.46
CA LEU A 301 -6.47 5.52 -6.36
C LEU A 301 -5.51 6.71 -6.33
N ALA A 302 -5.08 7.21 -7.49
CA ALA A 302 -4.25 8.41 -7.57
C ALA A 302 -4.99 9.64 -7.03
N HIS A 303 -6.27 9.81 -7.36
CA HIS A 303 -7.10 10.88 -6.79
C HIS A 303 -7.31 10.75 -5.28
N ILE A 304 -7.49 9.53 -4.77
CA ILE A 304 -7.57 9.29 -3.31
C ILE A 304 -6.28 9.73 -2.63
N ASN A 305 -5.13 9.28 -3.13
CA ASN A 305 -3.85 9.60 -2.53
C ASN A 305 -3.52 11.10 -2.64
N LEU A 306 -3.89 11.74 -3.76
CA LEU A 306 -3.78 13.18 -3.92
C LEU A 306 -4.63 13.92 -2.89
N GLY A 307 -5.89 13.50 -2.67
CA GLY A 307 -6.77 14.07 -1.66
C GLY A 307 -6.19 13.96 -0.24
N ASP A 308 -5.62 12.79 0.09
CA ASP A 308 -4.96 12.56 1.40
C ASP A 308 -3.76 13.53 1.59
N VAL A 309 -2.94 13.70 0.56
CA VAL A 309 -1.79 14.62 0.58
C VAL A 309 -2.26 16.08 0.67
N LEU A 310 -3.27 16.49 -0.09
CA LEU A 310 -3.83 17.84 -0.06
C LEU A 310 -4.46 18.18 1.30
N ALA A 311 -5.16 17.23 1.92
CA ALA A 311 -5.68 17.37 3.26
C ALA A 311 -4.54 17.57 4.29
N ALA A 312 -3.42 16.85 4.15
CA ALA A 312 -2.23 17.07 4.98
C ALA A 312 -1.59 18.45 4.73
N LEU A 313 -1.49 18.88 3.47
CA LEU A 313 -1.00 20.20 3.06
C LEU A 313 -1.86 21.36 3.59
N SER A 314 -3.14 21.12 3.89
CA SER A 314 -4.03 22.15 4.44
C SER A 314 -3.60 22.71 5.81
N ASN A 315 -2.65 22.06 6.49
CA ASN A 315 -2.03 22.59 7.70
C ASN A 315 -0.94 23.63 7.40
N HIS A 316 -0.60 23.85 6.13
CA HIS A 316 0.48 24.73 5.69
C HIS A 316 0.05 25.56 4.46
N GLY A 317 -0.30 26.83 4.69
CA GLY A 317 -0.74 27.77 3.65
C GLY A 317 -2.25 27.98 3.63
N ASP A 318 -2.84 28.13 2.44
CA ASP A 318 -4.29 28.34 2.29
C ASP A 318 -5.05 27.04 2.57
N ARG A 319 -5.40 26.85 3.85
CA ARG A 319 -6.12 25.69 4.37
C ARG A 319 -7.41 25.42 3.59
N ILE A 320 -8.22 26.44 3.33
CA ILE A 320 -9.54 26.25 2.74
C ILE A 320 -9.42 25.83 1.29
N ALA A 321 -8.57 26.51 0.50
CA ALA A 321 -8.34 26.13 -0.89
C ALA A 321 -7.82 24.69 -1.01
N ARG A 322 -6.89 24.27 -0.14
CA ARG A 322 -6.36 22.91 -0.13
C ARG A 322 -7.39 21.85 0.23
N LEU A 323 -8.26 22.14 1.21
CA LEU A 323 -9.35 21.24 1.58
C LEU A 323 -10.40 21.15 0.47
N GLN A 324 -10.69 22.25 -0.24
CA GLN A 324 -11.59 22.22 -1.40
C GLN A 324 -11.02 21.34 -2.52
N GLU A 325 -9.73 21.51 -2.85
CA GLU A 325 -9.05 20.65 -3.82
C GLU A 325 -9.03 19.17 -3.38
N ALA A 326 -8.84 18.89 -2.09
CA ALA A 326 -8.93 17.53 -1.53
C ALA A 326 -10.34 16.93 -1.71
N ALA A 327 -11.40 17.69 -1.43
CA ALA A 327 -12.77 17.24 -1.62
C ALA A 327 -13.08 16.93 -3.10
N GLU A 328 -12.62 17.78 -4.02
CA GLU A 328 -12.80 17.59 -5.47
C GLU A 328 -12.08 16.33 -5.98
N THR A 329 -10.86 16.06 -5.48
CA THR A 329 -10.11 14.85 -5.85
C THR A 329 -10.78 13.59 -5.32
N TYR A 330 -11.25 13.56 -4.07
CA TYR A 330 -12.08 12.45 -3.58
C TYR A 330 -13.35 12.24 -4.41
N GLN A 331 -14.02 13.32 -4.83
CA GLN A 331 -15.20 13.24 -5.70
C GLN A 331 -14.88 12.63 -7.07
N ARG A 332 -13.70 12.88 -7.64
CA ARG A 332 -13.26 12.21 -8.87
C ARG A 332 -13.15 10.70 -8.67
N ALA A 333 -12.62 10.23 -7.54
CA ALA A 333 -12.55 8.79 -7.26
C ALA A 333 -13.93 8.12 -7.11
N LEU A 334 -14.96 8.86 -6.69
CA LEU A 334 -16.35 8.36 -6.60
C LEU A 334 -16.97 8.05 -7.99
N LEU A 335 -16.38 8.52 -9.09
CA LEU A 335 -16.81 8.15 -10.45
C LEU A 335 -16.53 6.68 -10.78
N VAL A 336 -15.57 6.07 -10.06
CA VAL A 336 -15.17 4.66 -10.25
C VAL A 336 -15.65 3.82 -9.08
N PHE A 337 -15.41 4.28 -7.86
CA PHE A 337 -15.83 3.58 -6.64
C PHE A 337 -17.23 4.04 -6.23
N THR A 338 -18.23 3.41 -6.84
CA THR A 338 -19.64 3.70 -6.55
C THR A 338 -20.16 2.87 -5.38
N ARG A 339 -21.27 3.31 -4.77
CA ARG A 339 -21.94 2.54 -3.71
C ARG A 339 -22.34 1.14 -4.17
N GLN A 340 -22.75 0.99 -5.43
CA GLN A 340 -23.27 -0.25 -5.98
C GLN A 340 -22.16 -1.25 -6.31
N THR A 341 -21.05 -0.77 -6.88
CA THR A 341 -19.94 -1.63 -7.33
C THR A 341 -18.90 -1.88 -6.24
N MET A 342 -18.65 -0.87 -5.40
CA MET A 342 -17.59 -0.86 -4.40
C MET A 342 -18.06 -0.13 -3.12
N PRO A 343 -19.05 -0.67 -2.38
CA PRO A 343 -19.67 0.01 -1.24
C PRO A 343 -18.67 0.39 -0.14
N GLY A 344 -17.70 -0.49 0.16
CA GLY A 344 -16.66 -0.22 1.15
C GLY A 344 -15.81 1.01 0.81
N PRO A 345 -15.08 1.01 -0.32
CA PRO A 345 -14.32 2.17 -0.79
C PRO A 345 -15.15 3.44 -0.94
N TRP A 346 -16.37 3.33 -1.48
CA TRP A 346 -17.29 4.46 -1.60
C TRP A 346 -17.60 5.08 -0.24
N SER A 347 -17.91 4.26 0.78
CA SER A 347 -18.21 4.77 2.13
C SER A 347 -17.02 5.46 2.80
N GLU A 348 -15.79 5.03 2.49
CA GLU A 348 -14.57 5.71 2.94
C GLU A 348 -14.39 7.06 2.27
N LEU A 349 -14.57 7.13 0.95
CA LEU A 349 -14.53 8.40 0.23
C LEU A 349 -15.57 9.39 0.77
N MET A 350 -16.80 8.93 1.02
CA MET A 350 -17.84 9.77 1.65
C MET A 350 -17.42 10.25 3.04
N ASN A 351 -16.82 9.37 3.86
CA ASN A 351 -16.28 9.77 5.16
C ASN A 351 -15.15 10.81 5.04
N GLN A 352 -14.22 10.65 4.09
CA GLN A 352 -13.10 11.57 3.86
C GLN A 352 -13.55 12.93 3.34
N ILE A 353 -14.53 12.97 2.43
CA ILE A 353 -15.19 14.21 2.00
C ILE A 353 -15.89 14.85 3.20
N GLY A 354 -16.58 14.07 4.03
CA GLY A 354 -17.21 14.54 5.27
C GLY A 354 -16.20 15.21 6.22
N VAL A 355 -15.05 14.58 6.50
CA VAL A 355 -14.00 15.16 7.35
C VAL A 355 -13.43 16.44 6.76
N THR A 356 -13.20 16.46 5.45
CA THR A 356 -12.72 17.64 4.72
C THR A 356 -13.71 18.81 4.85
N MET A 357 -15.00 18.55 4.62
CA MET A 357 -16.07 19.55 4.73
C MET A 357 -16.32 20.01 6.16
N MET A 358 -16.17 19.12 7.15
CA MET A 358 -16.22 19.47 8.58
C MET A 358 -15.12 20.49 8.89
N THR A 359 -13.89 20.19 8.48
CA THR A 359 -12.73 21.07 8.71
C THR A 359 -12.91 22.42 8.01
N ILE A 360 -13.43 22.47 6.78
CA ILE A 360 -13.80 23.72 6.11
C ILE A 360 -14.83 24.47 6.96
N GLY A 361 -15.92 23.80 7.36
CA GLY A 361 -17.02 24.38 8.12
C GLY A 361 -16.60 24.95 9.47
N GLU A 362 -15.64 24.34 10.15
CA GLU A 362 -15.06 24.86 11.40
C GLU A 362 -14.30 26.18 11.20
N ASN A 363 -13.80 26.45 9.99
CA ASN A 363 -12.96 27.60 9.67
C ASN A 363 -13.69 28.68 8.83
N VAL A 364 -14.96 28.50 8.50
CA VAL A 364 -15.78 29.48 7.76
C VAL A 364 -17.09 29.81 8.49
N ALA A 365 -17.65 30.99 8.19
CA ALA A 365 -18.95 31.40 8.71
C ALA A 365 -20.12 30.63 8.04
N GLY A 366 -21.24 30.50 8.76
CA GLY A 366 -22.41 29.76 8.30
C GLY A 366 -22.29 28.25 8.48
N THR A 367 -23.28 27.48 8.02
CA THR A 367 -23.40 26.04 8.30
C THR A 367 -23.32 25.17 7.06
N LYS A 368 -23.38 25.74 5.85
CA LYS A 368 -23.41 25.00 4.57
C LYS A 368 -22.36 23.89 4.44
N ALA A 369 -21.10 24.16 4.78
CA ALA A 369 -20.04 23.15 4.72
C ALA A 369 -20.22 22.05 5.79
N LEU A 370 -20.71 22.41 6.99
CA LEU A 370 -21.05 21.44 8.04
C LEU A 370 -22.27 20.59 7.61
N GLU A 371 -23.28 21.17 6.98
CA GLU A 371 -24.44 20.43 6.47
C GLU A 371 -24.03 19.42 5.39
N GLN A 372 -23.15 19.83 4.46
CA GLN A 372 -22.55 18.93 3.47
C GLN A 372 -21.75 17.80 4.14
N SER A 373 -20.99 18.12 5.19
CA SER A 373 -20.27 17.13 5.99
C SER A 373 -21.21 16.10 6.63
N ALA A 374 -22.28 16.56 7.28
CA ALA A 374 -23.28 15.69 7.90
C ALA A 374 -23.95 14.78 6.86
N ALA A 375 -24.30 15.32 5.68
CA ALA A 375 -24.86 14.52 4.59
C ALA A 375 -23.91 13.42 4.11
N CYS A 376 -22.60 13.70 4.03
CA CYS A 376 -21.60 12.72 3.65
C CYS A 376 -21.44 11.61 4.70
N PHE A 377 -21.41 11.97 6.00
CA PHE A 377 -21.33 10.98 7.07
C PHE A 377 -22.57 10.10 7.15
N ARG A 378 -23.78 10.67 7.00
CA ARG A 378 -25.02 9.87 6.94
C ARG A 378 -24.99 8.86 5.79
N GLN A 379 -24.56 9.29 4.60
CA GLN A 379 -24.37 8.39 3.45
C GLN A 379 -23.36 7.28 3.73
N ALA A 380 -22.21 7.60 4.35
CA ALA A 380 -21.22 6.59 4.72
C ALA A 380 -21.78 5.57 5.74
N LEU A 381 -22.62 6.00 6.69
CA LEU A 381 -23.25 5.14 7.70
C LEU A 381 -24.29 4.17 7.12
N GLU A 382 -24.82 4.43 5.93
CA GLU A 382 -25.70 3.46 5.24
C GLU A 382 -24.94 2.17 4.83
N VAL A 383 -23.62 2.25 4.68
CA VAL A 383 -22.75 1.10 4.37
C VAL A 383 -21.98 0.64 5.60
N ARG A 384 -21.40 1.58 6.35
CA ARG A 384 -20.64 1.31 7.57
C ARG A 384 -21.61 1.01 8.71
N ARG A 385 -22.28 -0.14 8.69
CA ARG A 385 -23.27 -0.49 9.72
C ARG A 385 -22.59 -1.01 11.00
N ARG A 386 -23.22 -0.76 12.15
CA ARG A 386 -22.72 -1.15 13.48
C ARG A 386 -22.44 -2.65 13.61
N ASP A 387 -23.25 -3.48 12.95
CA ASP A 387 -23.13 -4.96 12.92
C ASP A 387 -22.14 -5.49 11.88
N VAL A 388 -21.76 -4.68 10.89
CA VAL A 388 -20.85 -5.10 9.79
C VAL A 388 -19.42 -4.63 10.04
N ALA A 389 -19.27 -3.36 10.40
CA ALA A 389 -17.98 -2.71 10.58
C ALA A 389 -18.03 -1.78 11.80
N PRO A 390 -18.18 -2.33 13.03
CA PRO A 390 -18.48 -1.57 14.23
C PRO A 390 -17.51 -0.40 14.46
N LEU A 391 -16.21 -0.62 14.32
CA LEU A 391 -15.20 0.42 14.53
C LEU A 391 -15.26 1.55 13.48
N LEU A 392 -15.58 1.23 12.21
CA LEU A 392 -15.76 2.24 11.16
C LEU A 392 -17.07 3.01 11.35
N TRP A 393 -18.15 2.31 11.74
CA TRP A 393 -19.41 2.94 12.12
C TRP A 393 -19.21 3.93 13.28
N ALA A 394 -18.51 3.52 14.35
CA ALA A 394 -18.25 4.36 15.52
C ALA A 394 -17.44 5.61 15.17
N GLN A 395 -16.45 5.47 14.28
CA GLN A 395 -15.67 6.61 13.78
C GLN A 395 -16.53 7.61 13.02
N THR A 396 -17.32 7.13 12.05
CA THR A 396 -18.18 8.00 11.24
C THR A 396 -19.32 8.60 12.08
N ALA A 397 -19.90 7.84 13.01
CA ALA A 397 -20.92 8.33 13.94
C ALA A 397 -20.35 9.43 14.86
N ASN A 398 -19.17 9.23 15.46
CA ASN A 398 -18.53 10.26 16.26
C ASN A 398 -18.29 11.56 15.46
N ASN A 399 -17.87 11.46 14.20
CA ASN A 399 -17.71 12.64 13.34
C ASN A 399 -19.05 13.30 13.01
N LEU A 400 -20.10 12.53 12.72
CA LEU A 400 -21.46 13.07 12.54
C LEU A 400 -21.94 13.79 13.79
N GLY A 401 -21.67 13.25 14.99
CA GLY A 401 -21.99 13.90 16.25
C GLY A 401 -21.28 15.24 16.44
N ALA A 402 -19.99 15.31 16.07
CA ALA A 402 -19.23 16.56 16.14
C ALA A 402 -19.80 17.64 15.21
N VAL A 403 -20.15 17.26 13.97
CA VAL A 403 -20.71 18.18 12.98
C VAL A 403 -22.09 18.68 13.38
N THR A 404 -22.99 17.77 13.78
CA THR A 404 -24.36 18.13 14.18
C THR A 404 -24.38 19.01 15.42
N PHE A 405 -23.49 18.74 16.38
CA PHE A 405 -23.29 19.63 17.52
C PHE A 405 -22.72 21.01 17.12
N ALA A 406 -21.79 21.05 16.16
CA ALA A 406 -21.26 22.31 15.64
C ALA A 406 -22.31 23.16 14.91
N ILE A 407 -23.20 22.54 14.13
CA ILE A 407 -24.35 23.22 13.50
C ILE A 407 -25.32 23.73 14.58
N TYR A 408 -25.65 22.89 15.56
CA TYR A 408 -26.50 23.29 16.68
C TYR A 408 -25.96 24.55 17.37
N ARG A 409 -24.65 24.62 17.68
CA ARG A 409 -24.05 25.81 18.32
C ARG A 409 -24.19 27.09 17.49
N ARG A 410 -24.43 26.99 16.18
CA ARG A 410 -24.58 28.13 15.26
C ARG A 410 -26.04 28.53 15.04
N GLU A 411 -26.97 27.57 15.11
CA GLU A 411 -28.36 27.77 14.68
C GLU A 411 -29.41 27.36 15.71
N ALA A 412 -29.01 26.79 16.85
CA ALA A 412 -29.87 26.31 17.92
C ALA A 412 -30.94 25.27 17.49
N ASN A 413 -30.63 24.45 16.47
CA ASN A 413 -31.53 23.39 16.00
C ASN A 413 -31.52 22.16 16.93
N ALA A 414 -32.49 22.07 17.85
CA ALA A 414 -32.58 21.02 18.87
C ALA A 414 -32.56 19.58 18.32
N VAL A 415 -33.07 19.34 17.11
CA VAL A 415 -33.04 18.00 16.49
C VAL A 415 -31.60 17.51 16.28
N LEU A 416 -30.70 18.42 15.90
CA LEU A 416 -29.29 18.11 15.67
C LEU A 416 -28.52 17.89 16.99
N LEU A 417 -28.99 18.47 18.10
CA LEU A 417 -28.40 18.24 19.42
C LEU A 417 -28.65 16.81 19.90
N HIS A 418 -29.89 16.32 19.75
CA HIS A 418 -30.23 14.92 20.06
C HIS A 418 -29.52 13.93 19.13
N GLU A 419 -29.38 14.25 17.84
CA GLU A 419 -28.60 13.43 16.90
C GLU A 419 -27.12 13.34 17.34
N ALA A 420 -26.55 14.46 17.81
CA ALA A 420 -25.19 14.49 18.32
C ALA A 420 -25.01 13.59 19.55
N ALA A 421 -25.92 13.67 20.52
CA ALA A 421 -25.91 12.84 21.72
C ALA A 421 -25.94 11.34 21.36
N ALA A 422 -26.89 10.92 20.51
CA ALA A 422 -27.04 9.53 20.09
C ALA A 422 -25.79 9.01 19.35
N CYS A 423 -25.19 9.84 18.51
CA CYS A 423 -23.96 9.51 17.79
C CYS A 423 -22.77 9.29 18.73
N PHE A 424 -22.54 10.20 19.67
CA PHE A 424 -21.43 10.09 20.62
C PHE A 424 -21.61 8.91 21.59
N GLU A 425 -22.82 8.69 22.09
CA GLU A 425 -23.15 7.57 22.97
C GLU A 425 -22.87 6.23 22.28
N GLY A 426 -23.42 6.05 21.07
CA GLY A 426 -23.21 4.83 20.31
C GLY A 426 -21.74 4.59 19.94
N ALA A 427 -21.00 5.64 19.54
CA ALA A 427 -19.58 5.53 19.26
C ALA A 427 -18.77 5.14 20.50
N ALA A 428 -19.04 5.75 21.66
CA ALA A 428 -18.37 5.42 22.93
C ALA A 428 -18.62 3.97 23.36
N GLU A 429 -19.84 3.47 23.19
CA GLU A 429 -20.21 2.09 23.50
C GLU A 429 -19.39 1.10 22.65
N VAL A 430 -19.36 1.31 21.33
CA VAL A 430 -18.64 0.44 20.40
C VAL A 430 -17.13 0.49 20.64
N TYR A 431 -16.56 1.68 20.87
CA TYR A 431 -15.15 1.80 21.20
C TYR A 431 -14.79 1.07 22.50
N SER A 432 -15.64 1.15 23.52
CA SER A 432 -15.43 0.43 24.78
C SER A 432 -15.48 -1.09 24.58
N GLN A 433 -16.46 -1.59 23.83
CA GLN A 433 -16.60 -3.03 23.49
C GLN A 433 -15.38 -3.59 22.75
N HIS A 434 -14.66 -2.75 22.00
CA HIS A 434 -13.48 -3.13 21.22
C HIS A 434 -12.15 -2.71 21.88
N GLY A 435 -12.16 -2.39 23.17
CA GLY A 435 -10.94 -2.06 23.93
C GLY A 435 -10.26 -0.75 23.50
N ARG A 436 -10.97 0.15 22.80
CA ARG A 436 -10.47 1.47 22.38
C ARG A 436 -10.74 2.52 23.46
N THR A 437 -10.27 2.27 24.68
CA THR A 437 -10.62 3.04 25.89
C THR A 437 -10.43 4.55 25.71
N ARG A 438 -9.25 4.98 25.24
CA ARG A 438 -8.95 6.41 25.02
C ARG A 438 -9.90 7.06 24.02
N THR A 439 -10.27 6.36 22.95
CA THR A 439 -11.20 6.88 21.95
C THR A 439 -12.63 6.91 22.50
N ALA A 440 -13.01 5.93 23.32
CA ALA A 440 -14.28 5.94 24.04
C ALA A 440 -14.39 7.12 25.03
N ASP A 441 -13.30 7.46 25.74
CA ASP A 441 -13.26 8.62 26.64
C ASP A 441 -13.50 9.93 25.88
N VAL A 442 -12.88 10.10 24.69
CA VAL A 442 -13.08 11.28 23.85
C VAL A 442 -14.55 11.41 23.42
N ALA A 443 -15.17 10.31 22.98
CA ALA A 443 -16.58 10.31 22.62
C ALA A 443 -17.50 10.62 23.82
N ARG A 444 -17.21 10.07 25.00
CA ARG A 444 -17.94 10.38 26.25
C ARG A 444 -17.82 11.85 26.64
N ASN A 445 -16.62 12.42 26.58
CA ASN A 445 -16.43 13.84 26.88
C ASN A 445 -17.21 14.75 25.91
N ASN A 446 -17.33 14.36 24.64
CA ASN A 446 -18.16 15.09 23.69
C ASN A 446 -19.66 14.95 24.00
N LEU A 447 -20.10 13.77 24.43
CA LEU A 447 -21.48 13.53 24.89
C LEU A 447 -21.81 14.38 26.14
N ASP A 448 -20.89 14.47 27.10
CA ASP A 448 -21.09 15.26 28.31
C ASP A 448 -21.30 16.74 27.98
N ARG A 449 -20.50 17.30 27.05
CA ARG A 449 -20.68 18.67 26.54
C ARG A 449 -22.04 18.88 25.88
N VAL A 450 -22.54 17.89 25.15
CA VAL A 450 -23.88 17.95 24.54
C VAL A 450 -24.96 17.97 25.63
N ARG A 451 -24.87 17.11 26.64
CA ARG A 451 -25.83 17.03 27.76
C ARG A 451 -25.84 18.29 28.64
N GLU A 452 -24.67 18.85 28.91
CA GLU A 452 -24.55 20.15 29.61
C GLU A 452 -25.27 21.26 28.83
N THR A 453 -25.17 21.22 27.50
CA THR A 453 -25.85 22.19 26.63
C THR A 453 -27.36 21.96 26.60
N GLU A 454 -27.83 20.71 26.56
CA GLU A 454 -29.26 20.37 26.66
C GLU A 454 -29.88 20.84 27.99
N GLY A 455 -29.16 20.71 29.10
CA GLY A 455 -29.64 21.14 30.41
C GLY A 455 -29.63 22.66 30.66
N ALA A 456 -28.99 23.44 29.79
CA ALA A 456 -28.89 24.89 29.88
C ALA A 456 -29.93 25.65 29.02
N VAL A 457 -30.66 24.93 28.16
CA VAL A 457 -31.75 25.42 27.30
C VAL A 457 -33.09 25.09 27.94
#